data_AF-A0A0U1HRU9-F1
#
_entry.id   AF-A0A0U1HRU9-F1
#
_cell.length_a   1.000
_cell.length_b   1.000
_cell.length_c   1.000
_cell.angle_alpha   90.00
_cell.angle_beta   90.00
_cell.angle_gamma   90.00
#
_symmetry.space_group_name_H-M   'P 1'
#
loop_
_entity.id
_entity.type
_entity.pdbx_description
1 polymer ?
#
loop_
_entity_poly.entity_id
_entity_poly.type
_entity_poly.pdbx_seq_one_letter_code
_entity_poly.pdbx_strand_id
1 'polypeptide(L)'
;MDDNNPVQTMLGDLQGRYSRLQSDVKKLKEFQQHIELLNARAEYDSQARETLSRLDAAFSHGFKQEKDKLMASVSQIKIDFKQLETQIKNVNTVENT
;
A
#
# COMPACT_ATOMS: atom_id res chain seq x y z
N MET A 1 16.36 20.31 -27.58
CA MET A 1 16.08 20.15 -26.14
C MET A 1 14.80 19.37 -26.11
N ASP A 2 14.91 18.08 -25.86
CA ASP A 2 13.79 17.16 -25.98
C ASP A 2 12.86 17.42 -24.80
N ASP A 3 11.65 17.87 -25.12
CA ASP A 3 10.60 18.15 -24.16
C ASP A 3 10.40 16.91 -23.31
N ASN A 4 10.60 17.08 -22.01
CA ASN A 4 10.44 16.04 -21.01
C ASN A 4 8.98 15.54 -21.11
N ASN A 5 8.77 14.47 -21.88
CA ASN A 5 7.44 14.02 -22.27
C ASN A 5 6.60 13.87 -21.00
N PRO A 6 5.51 14.65 -20.83
CA PRO A 6 4.73 14.66 -19.60
C PRO A 6 4.27 13.26 -19.18
N VAL A 7 4.05 12.38 -20.16
CA VAL A 7 3.69 10.97 -19.96
C VAL A 7 4.83 10.17 -19.33
N GLN A 8 6.09 10.39 -19.73
CA GLN A 8 7.24 9.70 -19.14
C GLN A 8 7.49 10.16 -17.69
N THR A 9 7.34 11.46 -17.41
CA THR A 9 7.46 11.99 -16.05
C THR A 9 6.37 11.40 -15.14
N MET A 10 5.12 11.35 -15.63
CA MET A 10 4.02 10.72 -14.89
C MET A 10 4.27 9.23 -14.65
N LEU A 11 4.74 8.48 -15.66
CA LEU A 11 5.08 7.06 -15.53
C LEU A 11 6.17 6.82 -14.47
N GLY A 12 7.21 7.67 -14.46
CA GLY A 12 8.28 7.60 -13.47
C GLY A 12 7.80 7.84 -12.04
N ASP A 13 6.97 8.87 -11.82
CA ASP A 13 6.36 9.12 -10.50
C ASP A 13 5.47 7.96 -10.06
N LEU A 14 4.65 7.45 -10.98
CA LEU A 14 3.73 6.34 -10.72
C LEU A 14 4.50 5.06 -10.34
N GLN A 15 5.58 4.75 -11.06
CA GLN A 15 6.46 3.64 -10.73
C GLN A 15 7.10 3.80 -9.34
N GLY A 16 7.57 5.00 -9.00
CA GLY A 16 8.10 5.31 -7.67
C GLY A 16 7.06 5.12 -6.56
N ARG A 17 5.83 5.58 -6.78
CA ARG A 17 4.70 5.40 -5.85
C ARG A 17 4.33 3.92 -5.70
N TYR A 18 4.33 3.15 -6.78
CA TYR A 18 4.11 1.71 -6.74
C TYR A 18 5.17 0.97 -5.91
N SER A 19 6.45 1.26 -6.13
CA SER A 19 7.53 0.66 -5.34
C SER A 19 7.45 1.02 -3.86
N ARG A 20 7.08 2.25 -3.52
CA ARG A 20 6.84 2.66 -2.13
C ARG A 20 5.68 1.87 -1.52
N LEU A 21 4.56 1.78 -2.23
CA LEU A 21 3.39 1.03 -1.78
C LEU A 21 3.71 -0.45 -1.55
N GLN A 22 4.53 -1.06 -2.42
CA GLN A 22 4.99 -2.44 -2.24
C GLN A 22 5.86 -2.60 -0.98
N SER A 23 6.72 -1.63 -0.67
CA SER A 23 7.52 -1.60 0.56
C SER A 23 6.63 -1.49 1.80
N ASP A 24 5.63 -0.60 1.76
CA ASP A 24 4.71 -0.37 2.88
C ASP A 24 3.86 -1.61 3.16
N VAL A 25 3.36 -2.29 2.11
CA VAL A 25 2.66 -3.58 2.24
C VAL A 25 3.54 -4.66 2.87
N LYS A 26 4.84 -4.70 2.54
CA LYS A 26 5.78 -5.65 3.17
C LYS A 26 5.91 -5.38 4.66
N LYS A 27 6.14 -4.13 5.06
CA LYS A 27 6.25 -3.72 6.48
C LYS A 27 4.99 -4.06 7.27
N LEU A 28 3.81 -3.85 6.68
CA LEU A 28 2.55 -4.21 7.32
C LEU A 28 2.42 -5.72 7.59
N LYS A 29 2.92 -6.58 6.70
CA LYS A 29 2.97 -8.03 6.95
C LYS A 29 3.91 -8.36 8.11
N GLU A 30 5.07 -7.70 8.18
CA GLU A 30 6.02 -7.88 9.29
C GLU A 30 5.39 -7.44 10.63
N PHE A 31 4.67 -6.32 10.66
CA PHE A 31 3.94 -5.90 11.86
C PHE A 31 2.83 -6.87 12.25
N GLN A 32 2.07 -7.40 11.28
CA GLN A 32 1.04 -8.42 11.53
C GLN A 32 1.64 -9.66 12.22
N GLN A 33 2.78 -10.16 11.73
CA GLN A 33 3.48 -11.30 12.34
C GLN A 33 3.96 -10.98 13.76
N HIS A 34 4.45 -9.76 13.99
CA HIS A 34 4.88 -9.35 15.33
C HIS A 34 3.71 -9.31 16.33
N ILE A 35 2.54 -8.83 15.90
CA ILE A 35 1.32 -8.83 16.71
C ILE A 35 0.88 -10.27 17.04
N GLU A 36 0.96 -11.19 16.09
CA GLU A 36 0.66 -12.62 16.32
C GLU A 36 1.60 -13.24 17.37
N LEU A 37 2.89 -12.92 17.31
CA LEU A 37 3.87 -13.37 18.31
C LEU A 37 3.57 -12.77 19.69
N LEU A 38 3.22 -11.49 19.77
CA LEU A 38 2.83 -10.85 21.02
C LEU A 38 1.58 -11.51 21.61
N ASN A 39 0.56 -11.78 20.79
CA ASN A 39 -0.66 -12.48 21.23
C ASN A 39 -0.36 -13.88 21.78
N ALA A 40 0.54 -14.63 21.14
CA ALA A 40 0.93 -15.95 21.63
C ALA A 40 1.68 -15.91 22.98
N ARG A 41 2.38 -14.80 23.28
CA ARG A 41 3.14 -14.61 24.53
C ARG A 41 2.34 -13.93 25.64
N ALA A 42 1.26 -13.24 25.28
CA ALA A 42 0.44 -12.42 26.19
C ALA A 42 -0.12 -13.17 27.42
N GLU A 43 -0.26 -14.49 27.32
CA GLU A 43 -0.72 -15.33 28.44
C GLU A 43 0.31 -15.42 29.58
N TYR A 44 1.61 -15.33 29.27
CA TYR A 44 2.71 -15.52 30.22
C TYR A 44 3.66 -14.31 30.31
N ASP A 45 3.50 -13.31 29.45
CA ASP A 45 4.34 -12.11 29.36
C ASP A 45 3.49 -10.84 29.55
N SER A 46 3.69 -10.16 30.69
CA SER A 46 2.99 -8.92 31.03
C SER A 46 3.38 -7.75 30.11
N GLN A 47 4.60 -7.71 29.59
CA GLN A 47 5.04 -6.69 28.64
C GLN A 47 4.39 -6.87 27.27
N ALA A 48 4.21 -8.12 26.84
CA ALA A 48 3.48 -8.43 25.61
C ALA A 48 2.02 -7.94 25.72
N ARG A 49 1.37 -8.19 26.86
CA ARG A 49 0.03 -7.69 27.17
C ARG A 49 -0.08 -6.16 27.17
N GLU A 50 0.87 -5.48 27.80
CA GLU A 50 0.90 -4.01 27.83
C GLU A 50 1.06 -3.44 26.42
N THR A 51 1.95 -4.03 25.62
CA THR A 51 2.19 -3.62 24.23
C THR A 51 0.93 -3.78 23.37
N LEU A 52 0.23 -4.91 23.50
CA LEU A 52 -1.04 -5.14 22.82
C LEU A 52 -2.13 -4.15 23.27
N SER A 53 -2.22 -3.87 24.56
CA SER A 53 -3.18 -2.90 25.12
C SER A 53 -2.94 -1.48 24.60
N ARG A 54 -1.66 -1.06 24.51
CA ARG A 54 -1.28 0.22 23.90
C ARG A 54 -1.60 0.27 22.40
N LEU A 55 -1.40 -0.85 21.70
CA LEU A 55 -1.72 -0.96 20.29
C LEU A 55 -3.24 -0.85 20.06
N ASP A 56 -4.04 -1.50 20.89
CA ASP A 56 -5.51 -1.45 20.83
C ASP A 56 -6.04 -0.04 21.17
N ALA A 57 -5.43 0.64 22.15
CA ALA A 57 -5.74 2.03 22.47
C ALA A 57 -5.41 3.00 21.32
N ALA A 58 -4.28 2.78 20.63
CA ALA A 58 -3.90 3.58 19.46
C ALA A 58 -4.78 3.30 18.23
N PHE A 59 -5.30 2.08 18.11
CA PHE A 59 -6.13 1.62 17.00
C PHE A 59 -7.44 1.04 17.54
N SER A 60 -8.28 1.88 18.13
CA SER A 60 -9.51 1.50 18.85
C SER A 60 -10.55 0.72 18.03
N HIS A 61 -10.43 0.73 16.71
CA HIS A 61 -11.29 -0.03 15.80
C HIS A 61 -10.60 -1.29 15.25
N GLY A 62 -9.46 -1.64 15.84
CA GLY A 62 -8.62 -2.77 15.49
C GLY A 62 -7.75 -2.53 14.26
N PHE A 63 -6.59 -3.18 14.24
CA PHE A 63 -5.65 -3.18 13.12
C PHE A 63 -6.26 -3.71 11.80
N LYS A 64 -7.35 -4.49 11.91
CA LYS A 64 -8.08 -5.07 10.78
C LYS A 64 -8.73 -4.00 9.90
N GLN A 65 -9.38 -3.00 10.49
CA GLN A 65 -10.06 -1.96 9.70
C GLN A 65 -9.07 -1.10 8.90
N GLU A 66 -7.94 -0.75 9.53
CA GLU A 66 -6.90 0.07 8.88
C GLU A 66 -6.20 -0.71 7.76
N LYS A 67 -5.97 -2.02 7.96
CA LYS A 67 -5.51 -2.92 6.91
C LYS A 67 -6.51 -3.01 5.75
N ASP A 68 -7.80 -3.13 6.03
CA ASP A 68 -8.83 -3.21 4.98
C ASP A 68 -8.90 -1.92 4.15
N LYS A 69 -8.84 -0.75 4.80
CA LYS A 69 -8.76 0.56 4.12
C LYS A 69 -7.54 0.67 3.21
N LEU A 70 -6.38 0.19 3.69
CA LEU A 70 -5.16 0.23 2.92
C LEU A 70 -5.22 -0.73 1.73
N MET A 71 -5.74 -1.95 1.91
CA MET A 71 -5.94 -2.90 0.82
C MET A 71 -6.93 -2.39 -0.22
N ALA A 72 -7.98 -1.69 0.21
CA ALA A 72 -8.90 -1.00 -0.71
C ALA A 72 -8.17 0.08 -1.52
N SER A 73 -7.33 0.88 -0.87
CA SER A 73 -6.52 1.92 -1.54
C SER A 73 -5.54 1.32 -2.55
N VAL A 74 -4.87 0.22 -2.20
CA VAL A 74 -3.98 -0.52 -3.11
C VAL A 74 -4.75 -1.05 -4.33
N SER A 75 -5.94 -1.59 -4.10
CA SER A 75 -6.80 -2.12 -5.16
C SER A 75 -7.26 -1.03 -6.12
N GLN A 76 -7.62 0.14 -5.58
CA GLN A 76 -7.99 1.30 -6.39
C GLN A 76 -6.83 1.80 -7.24
N ILE A 77 -5.63 1.93 -6.66
CA ILE A 77 -4.42 2.31 -7.41
C ILE A 77 -4.18 1.36 -8.58
N LYS A 78 -4.34 0.05 -8.38
CA LYS A 78 -4.20 -0.94 -9.45
C LYS A 78 -5.20 -0.74 -10.59
N ILE A 79 -6.43 -0.31 -10.29
CA ILE A 79 -7.45 0.03 -11.29
C ILE A 79 -7.03 1.27 -12.07
N ASP A 80 -6.63 2.33 -11.37
CA ASP A 80 -6.22 3.61 -11.96
C ASP A 80 -5.04 3.40 -12.91
N PHE A 81 -4.07 2.55 -12.53
CA PHE A 81 -2.96 2.15 -13.39
C PHE A 81 -3.40 1.47 -14.69
N LYS A 82 -4.35 0.52 -14.63
CA LYS A 82 -4.87 -0.16 -15.83
C LYS A 82 -5.62 0.80 -16.75
N GLN A 83 -6.33 1.76 -16.17
CA GLN A 83 -7.02 2.80 -16.93
C GLN A 83 -6.03 3.71 -17.63
N LEU A 84 -4.97 4.14 -16.94
CA LEU A 84 -3.87 4.92 -17.54
C LEU A 84 -3.18 4.14 -18.66
N GLU A 85 -2.87 2.86 -18.45
CA GLU A 85 -2.28 2.00 -19.48
C GLU A 85 -3.17 1.93 -20.74
N THR A 86 -4.48 1.81 -20.54
CA THR A 86 -5.48 1.79 -21.63
C THR A 86 -5.54 3.12 -22.37
N GLN A 87 -5.56 4.25 -21.63
CA GLN A 87 -5.57 5.59 -22.21
C GLN A 87 -4.32 5.85 -23.05
N ILE A 88 -3.13 5.47 -22.56
CA ILE A 88 -1.87 5.60 -23.30
C ILE A 88 -1.89 4.76 -24.58
N LYS A 89 -2.36 3.51 -24.51
CA LYS A 89 -2.50 2.63 -25.70
C LYS A 89 -3.41 3.27 -26.75
N ASN A 90 -4.54 3.83 -26.34
CA ASN A 90 -5.49 4.45 -27.25
C ASN A 90 -4.92 5.71 -27.92
N VAL A 91 -4.19 6.57 -27.18
CA VAL A 91 -3.53 7.75 -27.75
C VAL A 91 -2.52 7.37 -28.83
N ASN A 92 -1.67 6.36 -28.58
CA ASN A 92 -0.74 5.83 -29.58
C ASN A 92 -1.43 5.22 -30.81
N THR A 93 -2.70 4.84 -30.70
CA THR A 93 -3.46 4.29 -31.83
C THR A 93 -4.03 5.39 -32.72
N VAL A 94 -4.40 6.53 -32.13
CA VAL A 94 -4.98 7.69 -32.84
C VAL A 94 -3.91 8.49 -33.59
N GLU A 95 -2.68 8.59 -33.07
CA GLU A 95 -1.58 9.30 -33.76
C GLU A 95 -0.98 8.53 -34.96
N ASN A 96 -1.32 7.24 -35.14
CA ASN A 96 -0.82 6.39 -36.24
C ASN A 96 -1.86 6.11 -37.34
N THR A 97 -2.94 6.88 -37.39
CA THR A 97 -3.98 6.88 -38.46
C THR A 97 -4.13 8.28 -39.04
#